data_AF-A0A8H8MFT5-F1
#
_entry.id   AF-A0A8H8MFT5-F1
#
_cell.length_a   1.000
_cell.length_b   1.000
_cell.length_c   1.000
_cell.angle_alpha   90.00
_cell.angle_beta   90.00
_cell.angle_gamma   90.00
#
_symmetry.space_group_name_H-M   'P 1'
#
loop_
_entity.id
_entity.type
_entity.pdbx_description
1 polymer ?
#
loop_
_entity_poly.entity_id
_entity_poly.type
_entity_poly.pdbx_seq_one_letter_code
_entity_poly.pdbx_strand_id
1 'polypeptide(L)'
;MQLPRRYERVWFGIETALVALFTLEYGARCFAHSETWSQLWNWATSFFPVLDLIAILPFYLLLILKFDMTAISIFYPTSVPFRTIEVMFLAVKRSRDALFALGFFVLMALIVFSTLIYFAERGTWDSTLETFVNSDGDPTQFDSIPAAAWYSFRIIRALNTDLYHIRFVLVTITTVGYGDIIPRSFLGRLLSVPLLLFGLLLIALPSFVLGREFASVWEHMGGNMLQGDDEAVAEARRHLNDSL
;
A
#
# COMPACT_ATOMS: atom_id res chain seq x y z
N MET A 1 28.38 8.89 14.25
CA MET A 1 28.23 10.22 13.63
C MET A 1 27.06 10.93 14.32
N GLN A 2 27.33 11.81 15.30
CA GLN A 2 26.30 12.57 16.00
C GLN A 2 25.75 13.65 15.04
N LEU A 3 24.45 13.59 14.71
CA LEU A 3 23.84 14.61 13.88
C LEU A 3 23.95 15.98 14.58
N PRO A 4 24.19 17.08 13.85
CA PRO A 4 24.37 18.38 14.47
C PRO A 4 23.12 18.77 15.28
N ARG A 5 23.31 19.21 16.55
CA ARG A 5 22.29 19.64 17.55
C ARG A 5 21.17 20.57 17.05
N ARG A 6 21.28 21.08 15.83
CA ARG A 6 20.26 21.90 15.16
C ARG A 6 19.13 21.05 14.58
N TYR A 7 19.41 19.85 14.08
CA TYR A 7 18.38 18.94 13.55
C TYR A 7 17.52 18.33 14.64
N GLU A 8 18.11 17.96 15.78
CA GLU A 8 17.40 17.39 16.93
C GLU A 8 16.29 18.32 17.45
N ARG A 9 16.55 19.64 17.51
CA ARG A 9 15.54 20.63 17.92
C ARG A 9 14.39 20.78 16.92
N VAL A 10 14.66 20.67 15.63
CA VAL A 10 13.62 20.78 14.59
C VAL A 10 12.75 19.53 14.59
N TRP A 11 13.36 18.35 14.67
CA TRP A 11 12.64 17.08 14.76
C TRP A 11 11.79 16.98 16.03
N PHE A 12 12.36 17.35 17.18
CA PHE A 12 11.62 17.41 18.43
C PHE A 12 10.44 18.39 18.36
N GLY A 13 10.61 19.54 17.70
CA GLY A 13 9.53 20.50 17.47
C GLY A 13 8.40 19.94 16.60
N ILE A 14 8.74 19.24 15.52
CA ILE A 14 7.77 18.61 14.61
C ILE A 14 7.02 17.48 15.33
N GLU A 15 7.74 16.61 16.03
CA GLU A 15 7.15 15.51 16.80
C GLU A 15 6.19 16.03 17.87
N THR A 16 6.62 17.04 18.64
CA THR A 16 5.78 17.69 19.65
C THR A 16 4.54 18.33 19.02
N ALA A 17 4.66 18.96 17.85
CA ALA A 17 3.52 19.56 17.15
C ALA A 17 2.53 18.51 16.64
N LEU A 18 3.01 17.39 16.10
CA LEU A 18 2.16 16.29 15.64
C LEU A 18 1.44 15.62 16.82
N VAL A 19 2.15 15.30 17.91
CA VAL A 19 1.55 14.71 19.11
C VAL A 19 0.54 15.68 19.74
N ALA A 20 0.84 16.98 19.78
CA ALA A 20 -0.11 17.99 20.27
C ALA A 20 -1.38 18.03 19.43
N LEU A 21 -1.27 17.92 18.09
CA LEU A 21 -2.42 17.90 17.18
C LEU A 21 -3.26 16.64 17.39
N PHE A 22 -2.64 15.46 17.44
CA PHE A 22 -3.36 14.20 17.72
C PHE A 22 -4.01 14.19 19.10
N THR A 23 -3.37 14.78 20.11
CA THR A 23 -3.93 14.89 21.45
C THR A 23 -5.13 15.85 21.48
N LEU A 24 -5.06 16.97 20.75
CA LEU A 24 -6.16 17.91 20.60
C LEU A 24 -7.33 17.23 19.89
N GLU A 25 -7.07 16.52 18.79
CA GLU A 25 -8.07 15.77 18.06
C GLU A 25 -8.74 14.69 18.93
N TYR A 26 -7.95 13.91 19.67
CA TYR A 26 -8.46 12.91 20.60
C TYR A 26 -9.33 13.55 21.68
N GLY A 27 -8.89 14.66 22.28
CA GLY A 27 -9.66 15.42 23.25
C GLY A 27 -10.97 15.96 22.68
N ALA A 28 -10.93 16.55 21.48
CA ALA A 28 -12.11 17.05 20.79
C ALA A 28 -13.13 15.93 20.52
N ARG A 29 -12.66 14.73 20.13
CA ARG A 29 -13.51 13.55 19.96
C ARG A 29 -14.12 13.07 21.29
N CYS A 30 -13.37 13.10 22.39
CA CYS A 30 -13.90 12.82 23.73
C CYS A 30 -15.03 13.78 24.10
N PHE A 31 -14.85 15.09 23.88
CA PHE A 31 -15.86 16.10 24.21
C PHE A 31 -17.09 16.02 23.31
N ALA A 32 -16.92 15.74 22.02
CA ALA A 32 -18.03 15.65 21.08
C ALA A 32 -18.91 14.40 21.29
N HIS A 33 -18.34 13.32 21.84
CA HIS A 33 -19.06 12.05 21.99
C HIS A 33 -19.62 11.82 23.40
N SER A 34 -19.13 12.53 24.41
CA SER A 34 -19.47 12.25 25.81
C SER A 34 -20.19 13.40 26.50
N GLU A 35 -21.52 13.33 26.57
CA GLU A 35 -22.30 14.11 27.54
C GLU A 35 -22.38 13.43 28.91
N THR A 36 -22.05 12.13 29.01
CA THR A 36 -22.11 11.33 30.25
C THR A 36 -20.88 10.43 30.42
N TRP A 37 -20.36 10.34 31.65
CA TRP A 37 -19.16 9.55 32.01
C TRP A 37 -19.19 8.07 31.55
N SER A 38 -20.35 7.43 31.54
CA SER A 38 -20.50 6.05 31.08
C SER A 38 -20.33 5.89 29.56
N GLN A 39 -20.70 6.90 28.77
CA GLN A 39 -20.53 6.90 27.31
C GLN A 39 -19.06 7.13 26.93
N LEU A 40 -18.36 7.98 27.67
CA LEU A 40 -16.92 8.20 27.49
C LEU A 40 -16.14 6.90 27.63
N TRP A 41 -16.41 6.12 28.68
CA TRP A 41 -15.69 4.88 28.93
C TRP A 41 -15.94 3.83 27.84
N ASN A 42 -17.21 3.67 27.42
CA ASN A 42 -17.56 2.77 26.34
C ASN A 42 -16.89 3.18 25.01
N TRP A 43 -16.86 4.48 24.71
CA TRP A 43 -16.19 5.01 23.52
C TRP A 43 -14.67 4.84 23.61
N ALA A 44 -14.04 5.18 24.72
CA ALA A 44 -12.59 5.07 24.91
C ALA A 44 -12.07 3.63 24.82
N THR A 45 -12.91 2.63 25.13
CA THR A 45 -12.57 1.20 24.97
C THR A 45 -12.84 0.64 23.57
N SER A 46 -13.38 1.45 22.65
CA SER A 46 -13.63 1.04 21.26
C SER A 46 -12.33 0.97 20.44
N PHE A 47 -12.33 0.17 19.37
CA PHE A 47 -11.12 -0.12 18.59
C PHE A 47 -10.41 1.14 18.05
N PHE A 48 -11.16 2.10 17.52
CA PHE A 48 -10.58 3.30 16.88
C PHE A 48 -9.95 4.29 17.88
N PRO A 49 -10.61 4.71 18.98
CA PRO A 49 -9.99 5.59 19.98
C PRO A 49 -8.77 4.97 20.67
N VAL A 50 -8.75 3.64 20.86
CA VAL A 50 -7.59 2.94 21.42
C VAL A 50 -6.37 3.08 20.51
N LEU A 51 -6.54 3.01 19.18
CA LEU A 51 -5.43 3.19 18.24
C LEU A 51 -4.85 4.62 18.29
N ASP A 52 -5.72 5.62 18.36
CA ASP A 52 -5.31 7.02 18.49
C ASP A 52 -4.52 7.23 19.80
N LEU A 53 -4.97 6.61 20.91
CA LEU A 53 -4.29 6.67 22.20
C LEU A 53 -2.91 5.97 22.15
N ILE A 54 -2.83 4.78 21.55
CA ILE A 54 -1.57 4.04 21.38
C ILE A 54 -0.57 4.83 20.55
N ALA A 55 -1.02 5.62 19.57
CA ALA A 55 -0.14 6.43 18.73
C ALA A 55 0.54 7.58 19.51
N ILE A 56 -0.12 8.20 20.50
CA ILE A 56 0.43 9.32 21.28
C ILE A 56 1.09 8.90 22.60
N LEU A 57 0.76 7.72 23.13
CA LEU A 57 1.20 7.24 24.43
C LEU A 57 2.72 7.15 24.60
N PRO A 58 3.52 6.69 23.62
CA PRO A 58 4.97 6.60 23.75
C PRO A 58 5.63 7.94 24.09
N PHE A 59 5.15 9.04 23.49
CA PHE A 59 5.69 10.39 23.73
C PHE A 59 5.43 10.87 25.17
N TYR A 60 4.21 10.67 25.67
CA TYR A 60 3.86 11.08 27.04
C TYR A 60 4.52 10.21 28.11
N LEU A 61 4.61 8.90 27.87
CA LEU A 61 5.28 7.97 28.77
C LEU A 61 6.77 8.32 28.91
N LEU A 62 7.39 8.73 27.80
CA LEU A 62 8.77 9.20 27.80
C LEU A 62 8.94 10.52 28.56
N LEU A 63 8.03 11.47 28.37
CA LEU A 63 8.04 12.76 29.07
C LEU A 63 7.94 12.57 30.60
N ILE A 64 7.09 11.64 31.05
CA ILE A 64 6.86 11.35 32.48
C ILE A 64 8.07 10.66 33.11
N LEU A 65 8.66 9.68 32.42
CA LEU A 65 9.74 8.88 32.97
C LEU A 65 11.10 9.59 32.98
N LYS A 66 11.20 10.79 32.38
CA LYS A 66 12.45 11.56 32.24
C LYS A 66 13.63 10.68 31.81
N PHE A 67 13.36 9.62 31.04
CA PHE A 67 14.43 8.76 30.54
C PHE A 67 15.30 9.61 29.63
N ASP A 68 16.61 9.52 29.86
CA ASP A 68 17.59 10.14 28.99
C ASP A 68 17.31 9.69 27.56
N MET A 69 17.20 10.65 26.63
CA MET A 69 16.79 10.41 25.23
C MET A 69 17.72 9.41 24.49
N THR A 70 18.84 9.07 25.11
CA THR A 70 19.80 8.05 24.67
C THR A 70 19.28 6.62 24.80
N ALA A 71 18.44 6.30 25.80
CA ALA A 71 17.84 4.96 25.93
C ALA A 71 16.84 4.65 24.79
N ILE A 72 16.25 5.71 24.21
CA ILE A 72 15.35 5.66 23.07
C ILE A 72 16.10 5.33 21.79
N SER A 73 17.35 5.78 21.63
CA SER A 73 18.13 5.53 20.41
C SER A 73 18.38 4.05 20.13
N ILE A 74 18.26 3.19 21.17
CA ILE A 74 18.37 1.73 21.05
C ILE A 74 17.04 1.09 20.61
N PHE A 75 15.89 1.70 20.94
CA PHE A 75 14.56 1.11 20.73
C PHE A 75 13.79 1.72 19.56
N TYR A 76 14.02 3.01 19.28
CA TYR A 76 13.55 3.72 18.10
C TYR A 76 14.79 4.26 17.40
N PRO A 77 15.34 3.54 16.40
CA PRO A 77 16.32 4.14 15.53
C PRO A 77 15.58 5.18 14.66
N THR A 78 15.37 6.38 15.21
CA THR A 78 14.70 7.51 14.54
C THR A 78 15.46 8.00 13.30
N SER A 79 16.66 7.47 13.07
CA SER A 79 17.53 7.77 11.94
C SER A 79 17.37 6.83 10.72
N VAL A 80 16.71 5.67 10.84
CA VAL A 80 16.54 4.72 9.71
C VAL A 80 15.35 4.95 8.76
N PRO A 81 14.22 5.63 9.09
CA PRO A 81 13.10 5.68 8.15
C PRO A 81 13.45 6.47 6.89
N PHE A 82 14.21 7.57 7.00
CA PHE A 82 14.55 8.41 5.85
C PHE A 82 15.47 7.71 4.85
N ARG A 83 16.50 7.00 5.34
CA ARG A 83 17.39 6.22 4.48
C ARG A 83 16.61 5.07 3.82
N THR A 84 15.72 4.41 4.54
CA THR A 84 14.91 3.30 4.00
C THR A 84 13.94 3.78 2.92
N ILE A 85 13.30 4.93 3.11
CA ILE A 85 12.42 5.56 2.11
C ILE A 85 13.21 5.97 0.85
N GLU A 86 14.41 6.53 1.02
CA GLU A 86 15.29 6.89 -0.10
C GLU A 86 15.73 5.66 -0.90
N VAL A 87 16.13 4.58 -0.21
CA VAL A 87 16.44 3.27 -0.82
C VAL A 87 15.24 2.75 -1.61
N MET A 88 14.04 2.76 -1.00
CA MET A 88 12.81 2.29 -1.63
C MET A 88 12.43 3.13 -2.86
N PHE A 89 12.50 4.46 -2.77
CA PHE A 89 12.18 5.34 -3.89
C PHE A 89 13.17 5.16 -5.05
N LEU A 90 14.45 5.01 -4.74
CA LEU A 90 15.48 4.74 -5.73
C LEU A 90 15.29 3.37 -6.39
N ALA A 91 14.95 2.33 -5.60
CA ALA A 91 14.65 1.00 -6.11
C ALA A 91 13.42 0.99 -7.03
N VAL A 92 12.36 1.73 -6.68
CA VAL A 92 11.17 1.92 -7.54
C VAL A 92 11.54 2.65 -8.83
N LYS A 93 12.32 3.73 -8.74
CA LYS A 93 12.75 4.49 -9.91
C LYS A 93 13.62 3.64 -10.85
N ARG A 94 14.47 2.78 -10.30
CA ARG A 94 15.32 1.85 -11.06
C ARG A 94 14.52 0.72 -11.69
N SER A 95 13.46 0.25 -11.03
CA SER A 95 12.55 -0.79 -11.54
C SER A 95 11.38 -0.25 -12.39
N ARG A 96 11.34 1.05 -12.67
CA ARG A 96 10.24 1.71 -13.39
C ARG A 96 9.87 1.00 -14.70
N ASP A 97 10.84 0.61 -15.51
CA ASP A 97 10.59 0.02 -16.82
C ASP A 97 9.94 -1.37 -16.68
N ALA A 98 10.35 -2.14 -15.66
CA ALA A 98 9.73 -3.42 -15.32
C ALA A 98 8.32 -3.26 -14.72
N LEU A 99 8.10 -2.22 -13.90
CA LEU A 99 6.78 -1.89 -13.36
C LEU A 99 5.80 -1.45 -14.45
N PHE A 100 6.25 -0.68 -15.44
CA PHE A 100 5.42 -0.32 -16.60
C PHE A 100 5.09 -1.53 -17.45
N ALA A 101 6.06 -2.41 -17.73
CA ALA A 101 5.81 -3.65 -18.45
C ALA A 101 4.80 -4.54 -17.72
N LEU A 102 4.93 -4.66 -16.38
CA LEU A 102 3.96 -5.36 -15.56
C LEU A 102 2.56 -4.73 -15.64
N GLY A 103 2.45 -3.41 -15.50
CA GLY A 103 1.17 -2.70 -15.63
C GLY A 103 0.52 -2.93 -16.99
N PHE A 104 1.32 -2.98 -18.06
CA PHE A 104 0.87 -3.35 -19.39
C PHE A 104 0.34 -4.80 -19.46
N PHE A 105 1.04 -5.78 -18.87
CA PHE A 105 0.58 -7.17 -18.81
C PHE A 105 -0.72 -7.33 -18.01
N VAL A 106 -0.86 -6.61 -16.89
CA VAL A 106 -2.09 -6.60 -16.08
C VAL A 106 -3.25 -6.03 -16.91
N LEU A 107 -3.05 -4.89 -17.57
CA LEU A 107 -4.08 -4.26 -18.38
C LEU A 107 -4.48 -5.13 -19.59
N MET A 108 -3.52 -5.73 -20.27
CA MET A 108 -3.78 -6.67 -21.35
C MET A 108 -4.59 -7.88 -20.87
N ALA A 109 -4.22 -8.48 -19.73
CA ALA A 109 -4.95 -9.60 -19.16
C ALA A 109 -6.36 -9.21 -18.72
N LEU A 110 -6.53 -8.03 -18.12
CA LEU A 110 -7.85 -7.51 -17.79
C LEU A 110 -8.73 -7.43 -19.03
N ILE A 111 -8.24 -6.85 -20.13
CA ILE A 111 -9.01 -6.72 -21.37
C ILE A 111 -9.33 -8.08 -21.98
N VAL A 112 -8.33 -8.96 -22.12
CA VAL A 112 -8.48 -10.27 -22.77
C VAL A 112 -9.42 -11.18 -21.98
N PHE A 113 -9.16 -11.39 -20.68
CA PHE A 113 -9.99 -12.26 -19.87
C PHE A 113 -11.39 -11.68 -19.61
N SER A 114 -11.50 -10.35 -19.49
CA SER A 114 -12.83 -9.71 -19.40
C SER A 114 -13.64 -9.93 -20.67
N THR A 115 -13.02 -9.83 -21.85
CA THR A 115 -13.72 -10.07 -23.12
C THR A 115 -14.11 -11.54 -23.26
N LEU A 116 -13.23 -12.47 -22.88
CA LEU A 116 -13.51 -13.91 -22.93
C LEU A 116 -14.65 -14.32 -21.99
N ILE A 117 -14.63 -13.84 -20.74
CA ILE A 117 -15.69 -14.13 -19.76
C ILE A 117 -17.00 -13.49 -20.20
N TYR A 118 -16.97 -12.28 -20.76
CA TYR A 118 -18.14 -11.67 -21.40
C TYR A 118 -18.76 -12.60 -22.44
N PHE A 119 -17.97 -13.08 -23.40
CA PHE A 119 -18.51 -13.97 -24.44
C PHE A 119 -18.96 -15.34 -23.90
N ALA A 120 -18.36 -15.82 -22.81
CA ALA A 120 -18.76 -17.06 -22.17
C ALA A 120 -20.08 -16.93 -21.38
N GLU A 121 -20.35 -15.77 -20.77
CA GLU A 121 -21.48 -15.57 -19.85
C GLU A 121 -22.62 -14.72 -20.42
N ARG A 122 -22.48 -14.13 -21.62
CA ARG A 122 -23.52 -13.28 -22.24
C ARG A 122 -24.88 -13.95 -22.48
N GLY A 123 -24.98 -15.28 -22.41
CA GLY A 123 -26.25 -15.99 -22.52
C GLY A 123 -27.02 -15.80 -23.83
N THR A 124 -28.32 -16.09 -23.81
CA THR A 124 -29.25 -15.92 -24.93
C THR A 124 -30.21 -14.76 -24.67
N TRP A 125 -30.54 -13.98 -25.69
CA TRP A 125 -31.51 -12.88 -25.57
C TRP A 125 -32.92 -13.41 -25.37
N ASP A 126 -33.58 -13.02 -24.27
CA ASP A 126 -34.99 -13.29 -24.04
C ASP A 126 -35.84 -12.06 -24.40
N SER A 127 -36.70 -12.21 -25.40
CA SER A 127 -37.58 -11.14 -25.88
C SER A 127 -38.71 -10.78 -24.90
N THR A 128 -38.97 -11.59 -23.88
CA THR A 128 -40.02 -11.32 -22.88
C THR A 128 -39.51 -10.51 -21.69
N LEU A 129 -38.24 -10.67 -21.33
CA LEU A 129 -37.60 -9.96 -20.21
C LEU A 129 -36.71 -8.80 -20.67
N GLU A 130 -36.57 -8.59 -21.99
CA GLU A 130 -35.69 -7.59 -22.61
C GLU A 130 -34.24 -7.62 -22.06
N THR A 131 -33.78 -8.80 -21.65
CA THR A 131 -32.46 -9.00 -21.03
C THR A 131 -31.84 -10.29 -21.52
N PHE A 132 -30.51 -10.36 -21.45
CA PHE A 132 -29.78 -11.60 -21.69
C PHE A 132 -29.95 -12.54 -20.49
N VAL A 133 -30.38 -13.77 -20.76
CA VAL A 133 -30.64 -14.78 -19.74
C VAL A 133 -29.53 -15.83 -19.78
N ASN A 134 -29.01 -16.16 -18.60
CA ASN A 134 -27.98 -17.18 -18.41
C ASN A 134 -28.54 -18.59 -18.65
N SER A 135 -27.66 -19.58 -18.71
CA SER A 135 -28.02 -21.00 -18.85
C SER A 135 -28.99 -21.52 -17.76
N ASP A 136 -29.03 -20.85 -16.61
CA ASP A 136 -29.85 -21.21 -15.45
C ASP A 136 -31.22 -20.48 -15.40
N GLY A 137 -31.51 -19.56 -16.35
CA GLY A 137 -32.78 -18.82 -16.41
C GLY A 137 -32.78 -17.46 -15.67
N ASP A 138 -31.70 -17.11 -14.99
CA ASP A 138 -31.53 -15.81 -14.32
C ASP A 138 -30.98 -14.73 -15.26
N PRO A 139 -31.33 -13.44 -15.05
CA PRO A 139 -30.76 -12.33 -15.82
C PRO A 139 -29.24 -12.26 -15.67
N THR A 140 -28.53 -12.02 -16.77
CA THR A 140 -27.08 -12.03 -16.79
C THR A 140 -26.49 -10.86 -16.00
N GLN A 141 -25.48 -11.12 -15.18
CA GLN A 141 -24.79 -10.09 -14.39
C GLN A 141 -23.75 -9.31 -15.22
N PHE A 142 -23.79 -9.47 -16.54
CA PHE A 142 -22.62 -9.42 -17.41
C PHE A 142 -22.92 -8.72 -18.75
N ASP A 143 -23.64 -7.60 -18.70
CA ASP A 143 -24.48 -7.12 -19.81
C ASP A 143 -23.88 -6.04 -20.76
N SER A 144 -22.57 -5.70 -20.71
CA SER A 144 -22.08 -4.56 -21.53
C SER A 144 -20.68 -4.70 -22.17
N ILE A 145 -20.61 -4.41 -23.49
CA ILE A 145 -19.41 -4.20 -24.33
C ILE A 145 -18.99 -2.69 -24.49
N PRO A 146 -19.87 -1.67 -24.65
CA PRO A 146 -19.42 -0.36 -25.18
C PRO A 146 -18.90 0.73 -24.21
N ALA A 147 -18.66 0.49 -22.92
CA ALA A 147 -18.28 1.57 -22.00
C ALA A 147 -16.80 2.00 -22.05
N ALA A 148 -15.94 1.36 -22.87
CA ALA A 148 -14.51 1.65 -22.90
C ALA A 148 -14.14 3.06 -23.43
N ALA A 149 -15.03 3.74 -24.18
CA ALA A 149 -14.71 5.04 -24.79
C ALA A 149 -15.04 6.27 -23.91
N TRP A 150 -15.79 6.10 -22.82
CA TRP A 150 -16.21 7.22 -21.95
C TRP A 150 -15.34 7.38 -20.68
N TYR A 151 -14.55 6.36 -20.33
CA TYR A 151 -13.87 6.27 -19.03
C TYR A 151 -12.45 6.84 -18.94
N SER A 152 -12.02 7.72 -19.87
CA SER A 152 -10.73 8.43 -19.70
C SER A 152 -10.87 9.81 -19.04
N PHE A 153 -12.07 10.28 -18.68
CA PHE A 153 -12.22 11.60 -18.02
C PHE A 153 -13.48 11.72 -17.15
N ARG A 154 -13.59 10.93 -16.07
CA ARG A 154 -14.41 11.33 -14.90
C ARG A 154 -14.05 10.53 -13.66
N ILE A 155 -12.99 11.01 -13.01
CA ILE A 155 -12.65 10.72 -11.62
C ILE A 155 -13.80 11.21 -10.74
N ILE A 156 -14.32 10.32 -9.89
CA ILE A 156 -15.27 10.55 -8.79
C ILE A 156 -16.76 10.63 -9.20
N ARG A 157 -17.50 9.59 -8.77
CA ARG A 157 -18.97 9.51 -8.54
C ARG A 157 -19.86 8.98 -9.69
N ALA A 158 -19.84 7.67 -9.90
CA ALA A 158 -21.00 6.89 -10.38
C ALA A 158 -20.74 5.36 -10.22
N LEU A 159 -20.42 4.90 -9.01
CA LEU A 159 -20.39 3.46 -8.72
C LEU A 159 -21.83 2.98 -8.51
N ASN A 160 -22.42 2.23 -9.46
CA ASN A 160 -23.06 0.97 -9.07
C ASN A 160 -23.45 -0.06 -10.15
N THR A 161 -23.08 0.10 -11.42
CA THR A 161 -23.44 -0.87 -12.45
C THR A 161 -22.50 -0.65 -13.64
N ASP A 162 -22.27 -1.64 -14.50
CA ASP A 162 -21.66 -1.50 -15.85
C ASP A 162 -20.22 -2.02 -16.05
N LEU A 163 -19.48 -2.46 -15.01
CA LEU A 163 -18.12 -3.03 -15.17
C LEU A 163 -17.90 -4.38 -14.44
N TYR A 164 -18.94 -5.21 -14.34
CA TYR A 164 -18.91 -6.44 -13.55
C TYR A 164 -17.87 -7.47 -14.02
N HIS A 165 -17.61 -7.58 -15.33
CA HIS A 165 -16.56 -8.44 -15.90
C HIS A 165 -15.17 -8.03 -15.48
N ILE A 166 -14.83 -6.75 -15.65
CA ILE A 166 -13.52 -6.22 -15.29
C ILE A 166 -13.33 -6.30 -13.78
N ARG A 167 -14.39 -6.05 -12.99
CA ARG A 167 -14.36 -6.23 -11.53
C ARG A 167 -14.05 -7.67 -11.15
N PHE A 168 -14.75 -8.65 -11.75
CA PHE A 168 -14.50 -10.07 -11.50
C PHE A 168 -13.05 -10.44 -11.82
N VAL A 169 -12.55 -10.04 -12.99
CA VAL A 169 -11.18 -10.35 -13.43
C VAL A 169 -10.15 -9.69 -12.52
N LEU A 170 -10.37 -8.43 -12.11
CA LEU A 170 -9.47 -7.71 -11.21
C LEU A 170 -9.43 -8.34 -9.80
N VAL A 171 -10.59 -8.64 -9.23
CA VAL A 171 -10.72 -9.28 -7.90
C VAL A 171 -10.14 -10.71 -7.91
N THR A 172 -10.24 -11.41 -9.04
CA THR A 172 -9.65 -12.74 -9.23
C THR A 172 -8.13 -12.67 -9.40
N ILE A 173 -7.61 -11.75 -10.23
CA ILE A 173 -6.16 -11.56 -10.43
C ILE A 173 -5.48 -11.12 -9.15
N THR A 174 -6.15 -10.25 -8.37
CA THR A 174 -5.68 -9.79 -7.04
C THR A 174 -5.86 -10.82 -5.94
N THR A 175 -6.44 -11.99 -6.24
CA THR A 175 -6.74 -13.08 -5.29
C THR A 175 -7.67 -12.71 -4.13
N VAL A 176 -8.34 -11.55 -4.21
CA VAL A 176 -9.27 -11.09 -3.17
C VAL A 176 -10.53 -11.95 -3.13
N GLY A 177 -11.10 -12.28 -4.29
CA GLY A 177 -12.16 -13.27 -4.41
C GLY A 177 -13.41 -13.00 -3.56
N TYR A 178 -14.00 -11.80 -3.63
CA TYR A 178 -15.19 -11.43 -2.84
C TYR A 178 -16.39 -12.39 -3.00
N GLY A 179 -16.50 -13.09 -4.13
CA GLY A 179 -17.55 -14.08 -4.38
C GLY A 179 -18.93 -13.48 -4.69
N ASP A 180 -19.00 -12.17 -4.90
CA ASP A 180 -20.20 -11.41 -5.26
C ASP A 180 -20.63 -11.65 -6.72
N ILE A 181 -19.66 -11.87 -7.60
CA ILE A 181 -19.86 -12.21 -9.00
C ILE A 181 -19.08 -13.48 -9.29
N ILE A 182 -19.74 -14.47 -9.88
CA ILE A 182 -19.12 -15.74 -10.26
C ILE A 182 -19.68 -16.21 -11.61
N PRO A 183 -18.83 -16.70 -12.53
CA PRO A 183 -19.29 -17.26 -13.79
C PRO A 183 -20.14 -18.51 -13.53
N ARG A 184 -21.32 -18.54 -14.14
CA ARG A 184 -22.27 -19.63 -13.99
C ARG A 184 -22.06 -20.68 -15.07
N SER A 185 -21.64 -20.29 -16.27
CA SER A 185 -21.41 -21.21 -17.38
C SER A 185 -20.21 -22.13 -17.15
N PHE A 186 -20.24 -23.32 -17.76
CA PHE A 186 -19.10 -24.24 -17.75
C PHE A 186 -17.84 -23.59 -18.33
N LEU A 187 -17.99 -22.83 -19.43
CA LEU A 187 -16.87 -22.15 -20.10
C LEU A 187 -16.29 -21.03 -19.25
N GLY A 188 -17.11 -20.21 -18.58
CA GLY A 188 -16.64 -19.15 -17.69
C GLY A 188 -15.90 -19.68 -16.47
N ARG A 189 -16.36 -20.81 -15.89
CA ARG A 189 -15.63 -21.51 -14.83
C ARG A 189 -14.30 -22.06 -15.32
N LEU A 190 -14.27 -22.66 -16.52
CA LEU A 190 -13.04 -23.17 -17.13
C LEU A 190 -12.02 -22.04 -17.39
N LEU A 191 -12.48 -20.88 -17.86
CA LEU A 191 -11.64 -19.69 -18.10
C LEU A 191 -11.12 -19.05 -16.80
N SER A 192 -11.80 -19.26 -15.67
CA SER A 192 -11.39 -18.73 -14.36
C SER A 192 -10.15 -19.42 -13.80
N VAL A 193 -9.90 -20.68 -14.16
CA VAL A 193 -8.73 -21.45 -13.71
C VAL A 193 -7.41 -20.84 -14.20
N PRO A 194 -7.19 -20.66 -15.53
CA PRO A 194 -5.97 -20.02 -16.02
C PRO A 194 -5.89 -18.55 -15.63
N LEU A 195 -7.02 -17.85 -15.48
CA LEU A 195 -7.05 -16.47 -14.98
C LEU A 195 -6.45 -16.36 -13.58
N LEU A 196 -6.82 -17.26 -12.67
CA LEU A 196 -6.27 -17.28 -11.30
C LEU A 196 -4.77 -17.58 -11.29
N LEU A 197 -4.33 -18.56 -12.09
CA LEU A 197 -2.90 -18.90 -12.21
C LEU A 197 -2.09 -17.73 -12.77
N PHE A 198 -2.63 -17.05 -13.78
CA PHE A 198 -2.01 -15.87 -14.37
C PHE A 198 -1.95 -14.71 -13.37
N GLY A 199 -3.00 -14.53 -12.56
CA GLY A 199 -3.06 -13.51 -11.51
C GLY A 199 -1.99 -13.70 -10.43
N LEU A 200 -1.81 -14.94 -9.96
CA LEU A 200 -0.77 -15.27 -8.99
C LEU A 200 0.64 -14.94 -9.53
N LEU A 201 0.89 -15.28 -10.80
CA LEU A 201 2.14 -14.95 -11.48
C LEU A 201 2.34 -13.42 -11.55
N LEU A 202 1.30 -12.67 -11.89
CA LEU A 202 1.36 -11.22 -11.99
C LEU A 202 1.63 -10.53 -10.65
N ILE A 203 1.09 -11.02 -9.53
CA ILE A 203 1.37 -10.45 -8.18
C ILE A 203 2.80 -10.78 -7.73
N ALA A 204 3.34 -11.94 -8.10
CA ALA A 204 4.68 -12.37 -7.69
C ALA A 204 5.79 -11.52 -8.35
N LEU A 205 5.61 -11.13 -9.61
CA LEU A 205 6.61 -10.36 -10.39
C LEU A 205 7.02 -9.00 -9.78
N PRO A 206 6.12 -8.09 -9.38
CA PRO A 206 6.51 -6.81 -8.79
C PRO A 206 7.25 -6.99 -7.47
N SER A 207 6.82 -7.94 -6.64
CA SER A 207 7.48 -8.26 -5.37
C SER A 207 8.91 -8.72 -5.62
N PHE A 208 9.12 -9.63 -6.58
CA PHE A 208 10.43 -10.12 -6.95
C PHE A 208 11.33 -9.01 -7.54
N VAL A 209 10.80 -8.21 -8.46
CA VAL A 209 11.54 -7.12 -9.13
C VAL A 209 11.92 -6.02 -8.14
N LEU A 210 11.02 -5.62 -7.25
CA LEU A 210 11.33 -4.61 -6.22
C LEU A 210 12.33 -5.16 -5.20
N GLY A 211 12.19 -6.43 -4.80
CA GLY A 211 13.10 -7.07 -3.86
C GLY A 211 14.54 -7.12 -4.34
N ARG A 212 14.78 -7.50 -5.61
CA ARG A 212 16.14 -7.53 -6.19
C ARG A 212 16.76 -6.14 -6.30
N GLU A 213 15.99 -5.13 -6.68
CA GLU A 213 16.50 -3.76 -6.82
C GLU A 213 16.77 -3.14 -5.45
N PHE A 214 15.91 -3.43 -4.46
CA PHE A 214 16.13 -3.03 -3.08
C PHE A 214 17.43 -3.63 -2.52
N ALA A 215 17.63 -4.94 -2.71
CA ALA A 215 18.86 -5.61 -2.28
C ALA A 215 20.11 -5.02 -2.95
N SER A 216 20.04 -4.79 -4.27
CA SER A 216 21.12 -4.15 -5.02
C SER A 216 21.44 -2.75 -4.49
N VAL A 217 20.44 -1.89 -4.31
CA VAL A 217 20.61 -0.51 -3.84
C VAL A 217 21.14 -0.49 -2.39
N TRP A 218 20.68 -1.41 -1.54
CA TRP A 218 21.17 -1.54 -0.17
C TRP A 218 22.65 -1.93 -0.11
N GLU A 219 23.07 -2.89 -0.94
CA GLU A 219 24.47 -3.32 -1.04
C GLU A 219 25.38 -2.19 -1.53
N HIS A 220 24.96 -1.43 -2.54
CA HIS A 220 25.73 -0.28 -3.04
C HIS A 220 25.87 0.82 -2.00
N MET A 221 24.82 1.09 -1.21
CA MET A 221 24.91 2.05 -0.10
C MET A 221 25.76 1.53 1.06
N GLY A 222 25.75 0.23 1.33
CA GLY A 222 26.62 -0.41 2.32
C GLY A 222 28.09 -0.35 1.92
N GLY A 223 28.40 -0.68 0.66
CA GLY A 223 29.76 -0.67 0.11
C GLY A 223 30.41 0.73 0.12
N ASN A 224 29.65 1.77 -0.26
CA ASN A 224 30.15 3.14 -0.23
C ASN A 224 30.49 3.63 1.19
N MET A 225 29.81 3.11 2.22
CA MET A 225 30.14 3.45 3.62
C MET A 225 31.46 2.80 4.05
N LEU A 226 31.67 1.52 3.71
CA LEU A 226 32.92 0.81 4.03
C LEU A 226 34.14 1.47 3.35
N GLN A 227 33.98 1.87 2.08
CA GLN A 227 35.06 2.50 1.33
C GLN A 227 35.41 3.89 1.88
N GLY A 228 34.42 4.66 2.35
CA GLY A 228 34.64 5.95 3.00
C GLY A 228 35.35 5.83 4.36
N ASP A 229 35.05 4.79 5.12
CA ASP A 229 35.73 4.52 6.40
C ASP A 229 37.21 4.12 6.16
N ASP A 230 37.49 3.29 5.16
CA ASP A 230 38.86 2.90 4.79
C ASP A 230 39.70 4.08 4.30
N GLU A 231 39.13 4.98 3.49
CA GLU A 231 39.80 6.20 3.03
C GLU A 231 40.07 7.17 4.20
N ALA A 232 39.09 7.37 5.09
CA ALA A 232 39.27 8.22 6.27
C ALA A 232 40.34 7.68 7.22
N VAL A 233 40.42 6.36 7.41
CA VAL A 233 41.48 5.71 8.21
C VAL A 233 42.85 5.86 7.53
N ALA A 234 42.91 5.70 6.21
CA ALA A 234 44.16 5.88 5.46
C ALA A 234 44.67 7.33 5.52
N GLU A 235 43.76 8.31 5.44
CA GLU A 235 44.08 9.74 5.55
C GLU A 235 44.53 10.11 6.97
N ALA A 236 43.84 9.64 8.01
CA ALA A 236 44.25 9.82 9.40
C ALA A 236 45.64 9.23 9.68
N ARG A 237 45.95 8.06 9.08
CA ARG A 237 47.26 7.42 9.20
C ARG A 237 48.37 8.21 8.51
N ARG A 238 48.07 8.89 7.39
CA ARG A 238 49.03 9.80 6.72
C ARG A 238 49.30 11.04 7.58
N HIS A 239 48.27 11.68 8.13
CA HIS A 239 48.43 12.84 9.01
C HIS A 239 49.25 12.54 10.28
N LEU A 240 49.09 11.34 10.86
CA LEU A 240 49.92 10.88 11.98
C LEU A 240 51.39 10.67 11.61
N ASN A 241 51.66 10.28 10.36
CA ASN A 241 53.01 10.02 9.89
C ASN A 241 53.74 11.30 9.46
N ASP A 242 53.01 12.36 9.07
CA ASP A 242 53.55 13.68 8.72
C ASP A 242 53.81 14.57 9.95
N SER A 243 53.37 14.16 11.15
CA SER A 243 53.51 14.90 12.41
C SER A 243 54.62 14.37 13.34
N LEU A 244 55.36 13.35 12.90
CA LEU A 244 56.54 12.77 13.56
C LEU A 244 57.80 13.13 12.77
#